data_AF-A0A7V3LGM1-F1
#
_entry.id   AF-A0A7V3LGM1-F1
#
_cell.length_a   1.000
_cell.length_b   1.000
_cell.length_c   1.000
_cell.angle_alpha   90.00
_cell.angle_beta   90.00
_cell.angle_gamma   90.00
#
_symmetry.space_group_name_H-M   'P 1'
#
loop_
_entity.id
_entity.type
_entity.pdbx_description
1 polymer ?
#
loop_
_entity_poly.entity_id
_entity_poly.type
_entity_poly.pdbx_seq_one_letter_code
_entity_poly.pdbx_strand_id
1 'polypeptide(L)'
;DPQADEIVENASVSLTALSGESHLPEQPGASTAAVAVVAQTVTDEFGDFCIDGLQPGTDSVRSEKPGYEQVQVGPFSLEKDLNLGDLAMRQRRETAFVRAIVNIMTGNIATATGWRAREIPVDQASATLGEVLRAACLRDGKTSLFDLVAYEKGLKPDFGLFVGGELVRGEVDWNRPIVDSEQIHVCDWPIRDA
;
A
#
# COMPACT_ATOMS: atom_id res chain seq x y z
N ASP A 1 9.01 -16.78 -9.45
CA ASP A 1 8.14 -15.61 -9.71
C ASP A 1 9.05 -14.40 -9.74
N PRO A 2 9.10 -13.57 -10.80
CA PRO A 2 10.07 -12.48 -10.90
C PRO A 2 9.95 -11.40 -9.82
N GLN A 3 8.90 -11.42 -8.99
CA GLN A 3 8.69 -10.48 -7.89
C GLN A 3 8.84 -11.10 -6.49
N ALA A 4 9.16 -12.40 -6.41
CA ALA A 4 9.42 -13.05 -5.14
C ALA A 4 10.93 -13.14 -4.91
N ASP A 5 11.37 -12.71 -3.73
CA ASP A 5 12.75 -12.84 -3.29
C ASP A 5 12.92 -14.24 -2.71
N GLU A 6 13.77 -15.05 -3.35
CA GLU A 6 14.11 -16.41 -2.90
C GLU A 6 15.11 -16.41 -1.73
N ILE A 7 15.92 -15.35 -1.64
CA ILE A 7 16.94 -15.15 -0.60
C ILE A 7 16.48 -14.03 0.33
N VAL A 8 15.89 -14.39 1.46
CA VAL A 8 15.43 -13.41 2.47
C VAL A 8 16.06 -13.72 3.82
N GLU A 9 17.14 -13.01 4.17
CA GLU A 9 17.84 -13.14 5.46
C GLU A 9 16.99 -12.62 6.64
N ASN A 10 17.15 -13.19 7.83
CA ASN A 10 16.52 -12.74 9.08
C ASN A 10 14.98 -12.71 9.04
N ALA A 11 14.35 -13.49 8.17
CA ALA A 11 12.92 -13.76 8.22
C ALA A 11 12.64 -14.68 9.43
N SER A 12 11.62 -14.35 10.22
CA SER A 12 11.19 -15.22 11.31
C SER A 12 10.44 -16.41 10.74
N VAL A 13 10.86 -17.61 11.09
CA VAL A 13 10.24 -18.87 10.67
C VAL A 13 9.64 -19.54 11.90
N SER A 14 8.38 -19.95 11.80
CA SER A 14 7.66 -20.65 12.86
C SER A 14 7.05 -21.94 12.33
N LEU A 15 7.27 -23.04 13.05
CA LEU A 15 6.67 -24.34 12.77
C LEU A 15 5.49 -24.54 13.70
N THR A 16 4.37 -24.97 13.13
CA THR A 16 3.11 -25.13 13.83
C THR A 16 2.56 -26.52 13.63
N ALA A 17 2.36 -27.23 14.74
CA ALA A 17 1.78 -28.56 14.73
C ALA A 17 0.26 -28.50 14.49
N LEU A 18 -0.19 -29.26 13.50
CA LEU A 18 -1.59 -29.43 13.18
C LEU A 18 -2.05 -30.70 13.87
N SER A 19 -2.81 -30.53 14.94
CA SER A 19 -3.33 -31.66 15.71
C SER A 19 -4.38 -32.44 14.90
N GLY A 20 -3.97 -33.57 14.32
CA GLY A 20 -4.81 -34.67 13.86
C GLY A 20 -3.91 -35.90 13.77
N GLU A 21 -3.97 -36.92 14.63
CA GLU A 21 -5.13 -37.56 15.23
C GLU A 21 -4.85 -37.91 16.71
N SER A 22 -5.66 -37.37 17.62
CA SER A 22 -6.13 -38.15 18.78
C SER A 22 -7.55 -38.56 18.40
N HIS A 23 -8.01 -39.79 18.55
CA HIS A 23 -7.60 -40.79 19.52
C HIS A 23 -8.27 -42.14 19.16
N LEU A 24 -7.92 -43.17 19.93
CA LEU A 24 -8.87 -44.17 20.45
C LEU A 24 -10.31 -43.58 20.67
N PRO A 25 -11.35 -44.43 20.71
CA PRO A 25 -12.65 -44.18 20.07
C PRO A 25 -13.39 -42.92 20.52
N GLU A 26 -13.98 -42.28 19.50
CA GLU A 26 -15.06 -41.29 19.44
C GLU A 26 -15.68 -40.78 20.76
N GLN A 27 -15.51 -39.48 21.02
CA GLN A 27 -16.41 -38.71 21.87
C GLN A 27 -16.85 -37.43 21.11
N PRO A 28 -18.16 -37.16 20.94
CA PRO A 28 -18.62 -36.07 20.08
C PRO A 28 -18.64 -34.75 20.85
N GLY A 29 -17.72 -33.85 20.49
CA GLY A 29 -17.69 -32.49 21.03
C GLY A 29 -16.51 -31.69 20.48
N ALA A 30 -16.72 -31.03 19.34
CA ALA A 30 -15.92 -29.93 18.78
C ALA A 30 -14.42 -29.90 19.16
N SER A 31 -13.60 -30.61 18.39
CA SER A 31 -12.14 -30.44 18.41
C SER A 31 -11.79 -29.10 17.75
N THR A 32 -11.67 -28.05 18.55
CA THR A 32 -10.94 -26.84 18.14
C THR A 32 -9.47 -27.23 18.18
N ALA A 33 -8.91 -27.66 17.05
CA ALA A 33 -7.50 -28.01 16.93
C ALA A 33 -6.65 -26.87 17.50
N ALA A 34 -5.96 -27.13 18.62
CA ALA A 34 -5.02 -26.18 19.18
C ALA A 34 -3.81 -26.13 18.25
N VAL A 35 -3.72 -25.05 17.51
CA VAL A 35 -2.61 -24.71 16.63
C VAL A 35 -1.48 -24.22 17.53
N ALA A 36 -0.51 -25.09 17.83
CA ALA A 36 0.61 -24.78 18.73
C ALA A 36 1.90 -24.59 17.93
N VAL A 37 2.59 -23.46 18.16
CA VAL A 37 3.94 -23.25 17.63
C VAL A 37 4.90 -24.16 18.39
N VAL A 38 5.53 -25.09 17.69
CA VAL A 38 6.41 -26.12 18.26
C VAL A 38 7.89 -25.80 18.10
N ALA A 39 8.24 -24.93 17.14
CA ALA A 39 9.61 -24.45 16.94
C ALA A 39 9.64 -23.08 16.25
N GLN A 40 10.72 -22.34 16.46
CA GLN A 40 10.99 -21.07 15.80
C GLN A 40 12.48 -20.95 15.46
N THR A 41 12.77 -20.34 14.32
CA THR A 41 14.14 -20.02 13.88
C THR A 41 14.12 -18.76 13.00
N VAL A 42 15.27 -18.37 12.47
CA VAL A 42 15.40 -17.31 11.46
C VAL A 42 16.16 -17.85 10.26
N THR A 43 15.90 -17.27 9.09
CA THR A 43 16.67 -17.55 7.88
C THR A 43 18.06 -16.91 7.95
N ASP A 44 19.06 -17.58 7.35
CA ASP A 44 20.45 -17.10 7.26
C ASP A 44 20.68 -16.17 6.05
N GLU A 45 21.96 -15.82 5.79
CA GLU A 45 22.35 -14.92 4.69
C GLU A 45 22.00 -15.44 3.29
N PHE A 46 21.72 -16.74 3.17
CA PHE A 46 21.28 -17.39 1.93
C PHE A 46 19.77 -17.60 1.88
N GLY A 47 19.03 -17.19 2.91
CA GLY A 47 17.58 -17.39 3.00
C GLY A 47 17.18 -18.78 3.50
N ASP A 48 18.15 -19.60 3.91
CA ASP A 48 17.94 -20.97 4.35
C ASP A 48 17.65 -21.04 5.85
N PHE A 49 16.96 -22.10 6.28
CA PHE A 49 16.77 -22.40 7.69
C PHE A 49 16.70 -23.91 7.94
N CYS A 50 17.13 -24.32 9.12
CA CYS A 50 17.02 -25.71 9.59
C CYS A 50 16.34 -25.73 10.97
N ILE A 51 15.43 -26.69 11.16
CA ILE A 51 14.82 -26.99 12.45
C ILE A 51 15.04 -28.48 12.72
N ASP A 52 15.84 -28.78 13.74
CA ASP A 52 16.20 -30.14 14.13
C ASP A 52 15.39 -30.62 15.33
N GLY A 53 15.26 -31.94 15.47
CA GLY A 53 14.72 -32.57 16.67
C GLY A 53 13.21 -32.41 16.85
N LEU A 54 12.48 -32.31 15.74
CA LEU A 54 11.03 -32.32 15.68
C LEU A 54 10.50 -33.71 16.06
N GLN A 55 9.35 -33.71 16.73
CA GLN A 55 8.62 -34.95 16.94
C GLN A 55 7.90 -35.35 15.64
N PRO A 56 7.73 -36.65 15.36
CA PRO A 56 6.95 -37.08 14.23
C PRO A 56 5.52 -36.51 14.28
N GLY A 57 5.08 -35.86 13.20
CA GLY A 57 3.81 -35.14 13.20
C GLY A 57 3.47 -34.51 11.86
N THR A 58 2.28 -33.91 11.78
CA THR A 58 1.88 -33.07 10.66
C THR A 58 2.00 -31.61 11.05
N ASP A 59 2.85 -30.88 10.35
CA ASP A 59 3.20 -29.50 10.69
C ASP A 59 3.05 -28.57 9.48
N SER A 60 2.92 -27.27 9.75
CA SER A 60 3.01 -26.22 8.73
C SER A 60 4.04 -25.17 9.13
N VAL A 61 4.73 -24.62 8.14
CA VAL A 61 5.71 -23.54 8.33
C VAL A 61 5.09 -22.22 7.95
N ARG A 62 5.37 -21.20 8.75
CA ARG A 62 5.03 -19.80 8.48
C ARG A 62 6.30 -18.95 8.57
N SER A 63 6.52 -18.13 7.55
CA SER A 63 7.64 -17.19 7.49
C SER A 63 7.15 -15.74 7.40
N GLU A 64 7.78 -14.87 8.19
CA GLU A 64 7.40 -13.47 8.40
C GLU A 64 8.61 -12.55 8.41
N LYS A 65 8.53 -11.44 7.67
CA LYS A 65 9.50 -10.35 7.72
C LYS A 65 8.80 -9.01 7.48
N PRO A 66 9.09 -7.95 8.25
CA PRO A 66 8.58 -6.61 7.97
C PRO A 66 8.89 -6.19 6.53
N GLY A 67 7.91 -5.62 5.83
CA GLY A 67 8.04 -5.25 4.43
C GLY A 67 7.80 -6.39 3.43
N TYR A 68 7.50 -7.61 3.90
CA TYR A 68 7.15 -8.76 3.05
C TYR A 68 5.71 -9.23 3.28
N GLU A 69 5.17 -9.94 2.30
CA GLU A 69 3.98 -10.76 2.45
C GLU A 69 4.31 -11.98 3.31
N GLN A 70 3.37 -12.37 4.17
CA GLN A 70 3.52 -13.57 4.98
C GLN A 70 3.37 -14.81 4.09
N VAL A 71 4.28 -15.77 4.24
CA VAL A 71 4.24 -17.04 3.52
C VAL A 71 3.90 -18.17 4.48
N GLN A 72 3.01 -19.07 4.08
CA GLN A 72 2.71 -20.31 4.81
C GLN A 72 2.77 -21.49 3.85
N VAL A 73 3.49 -22.53 4.24
CA VAL A 73 3.69 -23.75 3.45
C VAL A 73 3.41 -24.99 4.30
N GLY A 74 2.93 -26.04 3.62
CA GLY A 74 2.46 -27.28 4.24
C GLY A 74 0.93 -27.45 4.11
N PRO A 75 0.35 -28.41 4.84
CA PRO A 75 0.98 -29.28 5.84
C PRO A 75 2.01 -30.27 5.27
N PHE A 76 2.98 -30.67 6.09
CA PHE A 76 3.95 -31.73 5.80
C PHE A 76 3.94 -32.77 6.91
N SER A 77 4.12 -34.05 6.56
CA SER A 77 4.43 -35.08 7.56
C SER A 77 5.93 -35.12 7.79
N LEU A 78 6.36 -34.78 9.00
CA LEU A 78 7.77 -34.74 9.40
C LEU A 78 8.04 -35.85 10.40
N GLU A 79 9.24 -36.44 10.33
CA GLU A 79 9.67 -37.47 11.27
C GLU A 79 10.72 -36.97 12.27
N LYS A 80 11.55 -35.99 11.89
CA LYS A 80 12.65 -35.54 12.73
C LYS A 80 13.18 -34.14 12.41
N ASP A 81 13.56 -33.89 11.16
CA ASP A 81 14.24 -32.65 10.78
C ASP A 81 13.51 -32.00 9.60
N LEU A 82 13.46 -30.67 9.58
CA LEU A 82 12.91 -29.90 8.47
C LEU A 82 13.97 -28.95 7.93
N ASN A 83 14.24 -29.10 6.64
CA ASN A 83 15.04 -28.18 5.87
C ASN A 83 14.22 -27.77 4.63
N LEU A 84 13.74 -26.53 4.62
CA LEU A 84 13.15 -25.90 3.44
C LEU A 84 14.07 -24.76 3.04
N GLY A 85 14.88 -25.00 2.03
CA GLY A 85 15.59 -23.92 1.34
C GLY A 85 14.64 -23.13 0.43
N ASP A 86 15.03 -21.89 0.13
CA ASP A 86 14.44 -21.05 -0.92
C ASP A 86 12.93 -20.77 -0.76
N LEU A 87 12.46 -20.45 0.45
CA LEU A 87 11.07 -20.03 0.62
C LEU A 87 10.87 -18.62 0.08
N ALA A 88 10.47 -18.54 -1.19
CA ALA A 88 10.27 -17.28 -1.89
C ALA A 88 9.23 -16.39 -1.19
N MET A 89 9.65 -15.23 -0.70
CA MET A 89 8.77 -14.22 -0.11
C MET A 89 8.59 -13.05 -1.05
N ARG A 90 7.34 -12.62 -1.27
CA ARG A 90 7.08 -11.41 -2.04
C ARG A 90 7.26 -10.19 -1.16
N GLN A 91 8.04 -9.23 -1.63
CA GLN A 91 8.10 -7.94 -0.97
C GLN A 91 6.70 -7.31 -1.04
N ARG A 92 6.19 -6.89 0.12
CA ARG A 92 4.96 -6.12 0.18
C ARG A 92 5.27 -4.82 -0.51
N ARG A 93 4.67 -4.59 -1.68
CA ARG A 93 4.69 -3.27 -2.29
C ARG A 93 3.95 -2.35 -1.33
N GLU A 94 4.69 -1.57 -0.55
CA GLU A 94 4.15 -0.29 -0.12
C GLU A 94 3.87 0.45 -1.43
N THR A 95 2.59 0.59 -1.77
CA THR A 95 2.21 1.53 -2.82
C THR A 95 2.69 2.88 -2.33
N ALA A 96 3.84 3.33 -2.81
CA ALA A 96 4.30 4.67 -2.52
C ALA A 96 3.28 5.61 -3.17
N PHE A 97 2.45 6.23 -2.34
CA PHE A 97 1.46 7.19 -2.78
C PHE A 97 1.89 8.58 -2.34
N VAL A 98 1.70 9.56 -3.21
CA VAL A 98 1.79 10.98 -2.85
C VAL A 98 0.39 11.45 -2.48
N ARG A 99 0.25 12.11 -1.34
CA ARG A 99 -0.98 12.81 -0.96
C ARG A 99 -0.81 14.29 -1.22
N ALA A 100 -1.82 14.90 -1.83
CA ALA A 100 -1.95 16.35 -1.82
C ALA A 100 -3.22 16.75 -1.06
N ILE A 101 -3.16 17.87 -0.36
CA ILE A 101 -4.35 18.48 0.25
C ILE A 101 -4.86 19.53 -0.73
N VAL A 102 -5.91 19.19 -1.46
CA VAL A 102 -6.55 20.12 -2.38
C VAL A 102 -7.65 20.86 -1.65
N ASN A 103 -7.54 22.19 -1.62
CA ASN A 103 -8.53 23.11 -1.10
C ASN A 103 -9.15 23.88 -2.26
N ILE A 104 -10.47 24.04 -2.22
CA ILE A 104 -11.23 24.84 -3.17
C ILE A 104 -11.83 26.00 -2.41
N MET A 105 -11.41 27.20 -2.80
CA MET A 105 -11.96 28.44 -2.25
C MET A 105 -13.45 28.54 -2.57
N THR A 106 -14.19 29.26 -1.73
CA THR A 106 -15.63 29.48 -1.95
C THR A 106 -15.88 30.14 -3.31
N GLY A 107 -16.82 29.56 -4.07
CA GLY A 107 -17.22 30.06 -5.36
C GLY A 107 -17.99 29.01 -6.17
N ASN A 108 -18.04 29.22 -7.48
CA ASN A 108 -18.63 28.33 -8.48
C ASN A 108 -17.94 26.95 -8.47
N ILE A 109 -16.61 26.87 -8.28
CA ILE A 109 -15.90 25.59 -8.26
C ILE A 109 -16.34 24.76 -7.07
N ALA A 110 -16.39 25.34 -5.86
CA ALA A 110 -16.83 24.64 -4.66
C ALA A 110 -18.26 24.08 -4.80
N THR A 111 -19.11 24.79 -5.54
CA THR A 111 -20.47 24.34 -5.86
C THR A 111 -20.45 23.17 -6.84
N ALA A 112 -19.62 23.24 -7.88
CA ALA A 112 -19.46 22.19 -8.91
C ALA A 112 -18.81 20.91 -8.37
N THR A 113 -17.85 21.02 -7.46
CA THR A 113 -17.15 19.89 -6.84
C THR A 113 -17.98 19.24 -5.74
N GLY A 114 -18.76 20.03 -4.99
CA GLY A 114 -19.51 19.57 -3.83
C GLY A 114 -18.62 19.27 -2.62
N TRP A 115 -17.37 19.73 -2.62
CA TRP A 115 -16.44 19.64 -1.50
C TRP A 115 -15.48 20.83 -1.49
N ARG A 116 -14.92 21.14 -0.32
CA ARG A 116 -14.03 22.31 -0.11
C ARG A 116 -12.59 21.96 0.19
N ALA A 117 -12.34 20.81 0.80
CA ALA A 117 -11.00 20.32 1.09
C ALA A 117 -11.01 18.79 1.04
N ARG A 118 -10.05 18.18 0.34
CA ARG A 118 -9.86 16.73 0.31
C ARG A 118 -8.39 16.37 0.18
N GLU A 119 -8.04 15.29 0.85
CA GLU A 119 -6.81 14.56 0.54
C GLU A 119 -7.01 13.81 -0.77
N ILE A 120 -6.07 14.00 -1.70
CA ILE A 120 -6.05 13.35 -3.01
C ILE A 120 -4.83 12.42 -3.03
N PRO A 121 -5.02 11.10 -2.85
CA PRO A 121 -3.94 10.13 -3.02
C PRO A 121 -3.72 9.86 -4.50
N VAL A 122 -2.45 9.80 -4.90
CA VAL A 122 -2.01 9.32 -6.21
C VAL A 122 -1.07 8.16 -5.98
N ASP A 123 -1.37 6.99 -6.55
CA ASP A 123 -0.65 5.72 -6.37
C ASP A 123 0.70 5.69 -7.13
N GLN A 124 1.51 6.74 -6.94
CA GLN A 124 2.83 6.90 -7.52
C GLN A 124 3.72 7.68 -6.53
N ALA A 125 4.98 7.25 -6.37
CA ALA A 125 5.95 7.87 -5.47
C ALA A 125 6.33 9.31 -5.86
N SER A 126 6.12 9.67 -7.13
CA SER A 126 6.45 10.98 -7.70
C SER A 126 5.29 11.48 -8.55
N ALA A 127 4.19 11.86 -7.90
CA ALA A 127 3.06 12.46 -8.60
C ALA A 127 3.36 13.92 -8.99
N THR A 128 2.86 14.33 -10.15
CA THR A 128 2.92 15.71 -10.62
C THR A 128 1.68 16.50 -10.24
N LEU A 129 1.77 17.84 -10.29
CA LEU A 129 0.63 18.73 -10.06
C LEU A 129 -0.54 18.39 -10.98
N GLY A 130 -0.27 18.11 -12.25
CA GLY A 130 -1.28 17.74 -13.23
C GLY A 130 -1.96 16.41 -12.91
N GLU A 131 -1.23 15.42 -12.40
CA GLU A 131 -1.82 14.12 -12.02
C GLU A 131 -2.72 14.25 -10.79
N VAL A 132 -2.29 15.00 -9.78
CA VAL A 132 -3.10 15.28 -8.58
C VAL A 132 -4.42 15.95 -8.97
N LEU A 133 -4.38 16.99 -9.81
CA LEU A 133 -5.60 17.69 -10.22
C LEU A 133 -6.49 16.85 -11.14
N ARG A 134 -5.93 15.88 -11.89
CA ARG A 134 -6.71 14.91 -12.67
C ARG A 134 -7.41 13.87 -11.80
N ALA A 135 -6.76 13.45 -10.71
CA ALA A 135 -7.36 12.54 -9.73
C ALA A 135 -8.50 13.19 -8.92
N ALA A 136 -8.53 14.52 -8.83
CA ALA A 136 -9.56 15.28 -8.14
C ALA A 136 -10.80 15.53 -9.03
N CYS A 137 -11.74 14.58 -9.05
CA CYS A 137 -12.98 14.71 -9.85
C CYS A 137 -14.05 15.62 -9.21
N LEU A 138 -14.82 16.27 -10.09
CA LEU A 138 -16.05 16.99 -9.77
C LEU A 138 -17.17 16.00 -9.37
N ARG A 139 -18.34 16.53 -9.00
CA ARG A 139 -19.50 15.72 -8.58
C ARG A 139 -19.97 14.73 -9.65
N ASP A 140 -19.74 15.02 -10.93
CA ASP A 140 -20.10 14.14 -12.05
C ASP A 140 -19.22 12.89 -12.18
N GLY A 141 -18.08 12.84 -11.45
CA GLY A 141 -17.11 11.75 -11.51
C GLY A 141 -16.36 11.62 -12.85
N LYS A 142 -16.57 12.55 -13.80
CA LYS A 142 -16.02 12.49 -15.15
C LYS A 142 -15.09 13.65 -15.47
N THR A 143 -15.42 14.84 -14.96
CA THR A 143 -14.60 16.03 -15.14
C THR A 143 -13.67 16.14 -13.95
N SER A 144 -12.39 16.32 -14.21
CA SER A 144 -11.40 16.59 -13.17
C SER A 144 -11.24 18.09 -12.92
N LEU A 145 -10.64 18.45 -11.78
CA LEU A 145 -10.22 19.82 -11.53
C LEU A 145 -9.23 20.29 -12.61
N PHE A 146 -8.37 19.40 -13.11
CA PHE A 146 -7.47 19.73 -14.21
C PHE A 146 -8.22 20.17 -15.47
N ASP A 147 -9.24 19.42 -15.90
CA ASP A 147 -10.07 19.76 -17.07
C ASP A 147 -10.79 21.11 -16.90
N LEU A 148 -11.15 21.41 -15.65
CA LEU A 148 -11.83 22.65 -15.30
C LEU A 148 -10.89 23.86 -15.38
N VAL A 149 -9.66 23.76 -14.88
CA VAL A 149 -8.79 24.94 -14.66
C VAL A 149 -7.69 25.12 -15.70
N ALA A 150 -7.23 24.05 -16.35
CA ALA A 150 -6.11 24.13 -17.29
C ALA A 150 -6.52 24.72 -18.66
N TYR A 151 -5.62 25.49 -19.26
CA TYR A 151 -5.75 26.07 -20.60
C TYR A 151 -4.38 26.25 -21.25
N GLU A 152 -4.20 25.71 -22.46
CA GLU A 152 -2.94 25.74 -23.20
C GLU A 152 -1.72 25.34 -22.32
N LYS A 153 -0.82 26.28 -22.03
CA LYS A 153 0.40 26.10 -21.22
C LYS A 153 0.22 26.47 -19.74
N GLY A 154 -1.01 26.69 -19.29
CA GLY A 154 -1.24 27.29 -17.99
C GLY A 154 -2.68 27.22 -17.53
N LEU A 155 -3.07 28.23 -16.77
CA LEU A 155 -4.35 28.33 -16.09
C LEU A 155 -5.33 29.19 -16.89
N LYS A 156 -6.61 28.80 -16.92
CA LYS A 156 -7.69 29.65 -17.45
C LYS A 156 -7.70 30.99 -16.68
N PRO A 157 -8.01 32.11 -17.36
CA PRO A 157 -7.90 33.45 -16.77
C PRO A 157 -8.83 33.70 -15.57
N ASP A 158 -9.92 32.95 -15.46
CA ASP A 158 -10.89 33.06 -14.35
C ASP A 158 -10.44 32.32 -13.08
N PHE A 159 -9.23 31.75 -13.09
CA PHE A 159 -8.75 30.90 -12.01
C PHE A 159 -7.41 31.41 -11.46
N GLY A 160 -7.19 31.10 -10.19
CA GLY A 160 -5.90 31.21 -9.52
C GLY A 160 -5.55 29.89 -8.83
N LEU A 161 -4.26 29.58 -8.77
CA LEU A 161 -3.75 28.42 -8.08
C LEU A 161 -2.69 28.85 -7.06
N PHE A 162 -2.81 28.41 -5.81
CA PHE A 162 -1.71 28.49 -4.85
C PHE A 162 -1.09 27.12 -4.67
N VAL A 163 0.21 27.00 -4.93
CA VAL A 163 0.97 25.76 -4.77
C VAL A 163 2.18 26.05 -3.90
N GLY A 164 2.35 25.33 -2.79
CA GLY A 164 3.46 25.55 -1.87
C GLY A 164 3.51 26.96 -1.27
N GLY A 165 2.38 27.69 -1.24
CA GLY A 165 2.28 29.07 -0.76
C GLY A 165 2.49 30.15 -1.82
N GLU A 166 2.82 29.79 -3.06
CA GLU A 166 2.99 30.74 -4.16
C GLU A 166 1.74 30.84 -5.02
N LEU A 167 1.30 32.07 -5.31
CA LEU A 167 0.20 32.33 -6.24
C LEU A 167 0.69 32.24 -7.69
N VAL A 168 0.06 31.37 -8.47
CA VAL A 168 0.29 31.22 -9.90
C VAL A 168 -0.93 31.71 -10.69
N ARG A 169 -0.67 32.54 -11.71
CA ARG A 169 -1.63 33.00 -12.72
C ARG A 169 -0.96 32.92 -14.09
N GLY A 170 -1.66 32.44 -15.11
CA GLY A 170 -1.08 32.26 -16.45
C GLY A 170 -0.34 30.93 -16.57
N GLU A 171 0.93 30.94 -17.03
CA GLU A 171 1.70 29.71 -17.26
C GLU A 171 1.88 28.88 -15.97
N VAL A 172 1.71 27.57 -16.09
CA VAL A 172 1.84 26.61 -14.98
C VAL A 172 2.65 25.42 -15.46
N ASP A 173 3.68 25.04 -14.72
CA ASP A 173 4.36 23.75 -14.94
C ASP A 173 3.54 22.60 -14.34
N TRP A 174 2.72 21.98 -15.18
CA TRP A 174 1.89 20.84 -14.79
C TRP A 174 2.68 19.57 -14.47
N ASN A 175 3.95 19.50 -14.92
CA ASN A 175 4.84 18.36 -14.67
C ASN A 175 5.70 18.56 -13.41
N ARG A 176 5.52 19.68 -12.70
CA ARG A 176 6.18 19.92 -11.43
C ARG A 176 5.84 18.79 -10.45
N PRO A 177 6.84 18.14 -9.83
CA PRO A 177 6.60 17.12 -8.82
C PRO A 177 5.93 17.74 -7.59
N ILE A 178 5.02 16.98 -6.98
CA ILE A 178 4.36 17.31 -5.72
C ILE A 178 5.04 16.54 -4.60
N VAL A 179 5.26 17.23 -3.47
CA VAL A 179 5.75 16.58 -2.24
C VAL A 179 4.58 16.02 -1.43
N ASP A 180 4.81 14.99 -0.62
CA ASP A 180 3.75 14.42 0.21
C ASP A 180 3.17 15.49 1.16
N SER A 181 1.84 15.50 1.26
CA SER A 181 1.04 16.47 2.01
C SER A 181 1.16 17.93 1.53
N GLU A 182 1.61 18.19 0.30
CA GLU A 182 1.62 19.55 -0.24
C GLU A 182 0.20 20.12 -0.35
N GLN A 183 0.05 21.40 0.02
CA GLN A 183 -1.22 22.10 -0.09
C GLN A 183 -1.37 22.78 -1.44
N ILE A 184 -2.51 22.53 -2.08
CA ILE A 184 -2.91 23.15 -3.33
C ILE A 184 -4.24 23.87 -3.09
N HIS A 185 -4.30 25.18 -3.34
CA HIS A 185 -5.55 25.93 -3.24
C HIS A 185 -5.99 26.39 -4.63
N VAL A 186 -7.20 26.00 -5.02
CA VAL A 186 -7.83 26.38 -6.29
C VAL A 186 -8.87 27.46 -6.00
N CYS A 187 -8.79 28.56 -6.75
CA CYS A 187 -9.70 29.70 -6.62
C CYS A 187 -10.35 29.98 -7.98
N ASP A 188 -11.67 30.15 -8.03
CA ASP A 188 -12.33 30.88 -9.10
C ASP A 188 -12.45 32.34 -8.70
N TRP A 189 -11.88 33.23 -9.49
CA TRP A 189 -11.87 34.65 -9.13
C TRP A 189 -11.87 35.53 -10.40
N PRO A 190 -12.69 36.60 -10.49
CA PRO A 190 -12.39 37.74 -11.36
C PRO A 190 -11.49 38.76 -10.61
N ILE A 191 -10.16 38.71 -10.75
CA ILE A 191 -9.27 39.58 -9.95
C ILE A 191 -9.29 40.87 -10.74
N ARG A 192 -10.31 41.69 -10.45
CA ARG A 192 -10.29 43.08 -10.85
C ARG A 192 -9.12 43.69 -10.10
N ASP A 193 -8.02 43.89 -10.83
CA ASP A 193 -6.95 44.75 -10.36
C ASP A 193 -7.60 46.08 -9.95
N ALA A 194 -7.37 46.46 -8.69
CA ALA A 194 -7.84 47.73 -8.13
C ALA A 194 -7.06 48.90 -8.73
#